data_AF-A0A382ZZL2-F1
#
_entry.id   AF-A0A382ZZL2-F1
#
_cell.length_a   1.000
_cell.length_b   1.000
_cell.length_c   1.000
_cell.angle_alpha   90.00
_cell.angle_beta   90.00
_cell.angle_gamma   90.00
#
_symmetry.space_group_name_H-M   'P 1'
#
loop_
_entity.id
_entity.type
_entity.pdbx_description
1 polymer ?
#
loop_
_entity_poly.entity_id
_entity_poly.type
_entity_poly.pdbx_seq_one_letter_code
_entity_poly.pdbx_strand_id
1 'polypeptide(L)'
;MLNGLKNEGTEPLALFGALMWEYRRLCSIAYEYEAGTQLENLFRSYRIWDQKKHSMTAVLKRHSSKSLDQLLNYCATIDKTLKSGQKDRAWDQFSTLLLAIAGINTNKLQIS
;
A
#
# COMPACT_ATOMS: atom_id res chain seq x y z
N MET A 1 0.43 11.46 -11.53
CA MET A 1 0.34 11.81 -10.09
C MET A 1 1.66 11.56 -9.36
N LEU A 2 2.19 10.32 -9.31
CA LEU A 2 3.47 10.03 -8.64
C LEU A 2 4.66 10.82 -9.24
N ASN A 3 4.76 10.89 -10.57
CA ASN A 3 5.76 11.73 -11.26
C ASN A 3 5.60 13.23 -10.94
N GLY A 4 4.39 13.68 -10.62
CA GLY A 4 4.14 15.08 -10.20
C GLY A 4 4.82 15.34 -8.86
N LEU A 5 4.55 14.50 -7.85
CA LEU A 5 5.20 14.58 -6.53
C LEU A 5 6.72 14.50 -6.62
N LYS A 6 7.25 13.62 -7.49
CA LYS A 6 8.70 13.52 -7.76
C LYS A 6 9.25 14.84 -8.32
N ASN A 7 8.59 15.41 -9.32
CA ASN A 7 9.02 16.65 -9.98
C ASN A 7 8.87 17.88 -9.08
N GLU A 8 7.95 17.86 -8.13
CA GLU A 8 7.78 18.88 -7.08
C GLU A 8 8.85 18.82 -5.99
N GLY A 9 9.78 17.85 -6.05
CA GLY A 9 10.86 17.71 -5.07
C GLY A 9 10.43 17.06 -3.76
N THR A 10 9.30 16.35 -3.75
CA THR A 10 8.84 15.61 -2.56
C THR A 10 9.88 14.58 -2.15
N GLU A 11 10.24 14.55 -0.87
CA GLU A 11 11.16 13.55 -0.34
C GLU A 11 10.48 12.15 -0.30
N PRO A 12 11.06 11.13 -0.97
CA PRO A 12 10.50 9.77 -1.04
C PRO A 12 10.20 9.16 0.34
N LEU A 13 11.03 9.48 1.33
CA LEU A 13 10.88 8.97 2.70
C LEU A 13 9.60 9.50 3.37
N ALA A 14 9.24 10.76 3.12
CA ALA A 14 8.02 11.36 3.67
C ALA A 14 6.77 10.69 3.06
N LEU A 15 6.79 10.47 1.74
CA LEU A 15 5.74 9.72 1.04
C LEU A 15 5.61 8.29 1.58
N PHE A 16 6.73 7.59 1.77
CA PHE A 16 6.74 6.24 2.33
C PHE A 16 6.13 6.19 3.72
N GLY A 17 6.50 7.13 4.60
CA GLY A 17 5.92 7.23 5.93
C GLY A 17 4.40 7.29 5.89
N ALA A 18 3.84 8.26 5.15
CA ALA A 18 2.40 8.42 5.00
C ALA A 18 1.71 7.19 4.40
N LEU A 19 2.31 6.59 3.36
CA LEU A 19 1.81 5.37 2.73
C LEU A 19 1.73 4.20 3.72
N MET A 20 2.78 4.00 4.52
CA MET A 20 2.87 2.87 5.43
C MET A 20 1.88 2.93 6.59
N TRP A 21 1.47 4.13 7.03
CA TRP A 21 0.39 4.29 8.01
C TRP A 21 -0.94 3.77 7.47
N GLU A 22 -1.31 4.17 6.26
CA GLU A 22 -2.57 3.74 5.63
C GLU A 22 -2.51 2.27 5.19
N TYR A 23 -1.37 1.83 4.68
CA TYR A 23 -1.21 0.47 4.17
C TYR A 23 -1.30 -0.58 5.29
N ARG A 24 -0.67 -0.35 6.45
CA ARG A 24 -0.79 -1.27 7.60
C ARG A 24 -2.23 -1.33 8.12
N ARG A 25 -2.94 -0.19 8.14
CA ARG A 25 -4.35 -0.15 8.51
C ARG A 25 -5.20 -1.01 7.56
N LEU A 26 -4.96 -0.90 6.25
CA LEU A 26 -5.61 -1.75 5.24
C LEU A 26 -5.34 -3.24 5.52
N CYS A 27 -4.10 -3.64 5.83
CA CYS A 27 -3.79 -5.04 6.15
C CYS A 27 -4.58 -5.54 7.37
N SER A 28 -4.69 -4.75 8.44
CA SER A 28 -5.47 -5.12 9.63
C SER A 28 -6.97 -5.27 9.29
N ILE A 29 -7.53 -4.33 8.53
CA ILE A 29 -8.91 -4.41 8.04
C ILE A 29 -9.12 -5.66 7.18
N ALA A 30 -8.18 -5.99 6.30
CA ALA A 30 -8.28 -7.16 5.42
C ALA A 30 -8.29 -8.47 6.21
N TYR A 31 -7.47 -8.58 7.26
CA TYR A 31 -7.45 -9.74 8.14
C TYR A 31 -8.81 -9.96 8.83
N GLU A 32 -9.38 -8.91 9.43
CA GLU A 32 -10.68 -9.02 10.12
C GLU A 32 -11.86 -9.20 9.14
N TYR A 33 -11.77 -8.61 7.95
CA TYR A 33 -12.76 -8.77 6.89
C TYR A 33 -12.80 -10.22 6.39
N GLU A 34 -11.64 -10.84 6.16
CA GLU A 34 -11.57 -12.26 5.80
C GLU A 34 -12.01 -13.19 6.93
N ALA A 35 -11.84 -12.79 8.20
CA ALA A 35 -12.37 -13.50 9.35
C ALA A 35 -13.92 -13.42 9.47
N GLY A 36 -14.59 -12.72 8.55
CA GLY A 36 -16.05 -12.64 8.46
C GLY A 36 -16.67 -11.40 9.11
N THR A 37 -15.86 -10.44 9.57
CA THR A 37 -16.38 -9.20 10.15
C THR A 37 -17.00 -8.32 9.06
N GLN A 38 -18.19 -7.80 9.32
CA GLN A 38 -18.89 -6.96 8.35
C GLN A 38 -18.13 -5.64 8.10
N LEU A 39 -17.99 -5.29 6.82
CA LEU A 39 -17.15 -4.17 6.38
C LEU A 39 -17.56 -2.81 6.97
N GLU A 40 -18.86 -2.56 7.16
CA GLU A 40 -19.33 -1.31 7.75
C GLU A 40 -18.96 -1.18 9.25
N ASN A 41 -18.88 -2.30 9.96
CA ASN A 41 -18.41 -2.31 11.36
C ASN A 41 -16.90 -2.02 11.40
N LEU A 42 -16.12 -2.62 10.50
CA LEU A 42 -14.70 -2.32 10.35
C LEU A 42 -14.46 -0.86 10.03
N PHE A 43 -15.19 -0.28 9.07
CA PHE A 43 -15.04 1.13 8.72
C PHE A 43 -15.35 2.06 9.88
N ARG A 44 -16.35 1.74 10.72
CA ARG A 44 -16.61 2.50 11.95
C ARG A 44 -15.48 2.36 12.96
N SER A 45 -15.05 1.14 13.27
CA SER A 45 -13.97 0.86 14.24
C SER A 45 -12.65 1.53 13.86
N TYR A 46 -12.29 1.47 12.57
CA TYR A 46 -11.06 2.06 12.02
C TYR A 46 -11.20 3.55 11.64
N ARG A 47 -12.37 4.16 11.91
CA ARG A 47 -12.69 5.57 11.60
C ARG A 47 -12.42 5.94 10.14
N ILE A 48 -12.94 5.12 9.23
CA ILE A 48 -12.82 5.27 7.79
C ILE A 48 -14.02 6.05 7.25
N TRP A 49 -13.75 7.25 6.75
CA TRP A 49 -14.76 8.14 6.18
C TRP A 49 -15.10 7.77 4.73
N ASP A 50 -16.27 8.21 4.26
CA ASP A 50 -16.86 7.77 2.99
C ASP A 50 -15.96 7.94 1.77
N GLN A 51 -15.15 9.01 1.74
CA GLN A 51 -14.16 9.26 0.68
C GLN A 51 -13.17 8.11 0.48
N LYS A 52 -12.83 7.39 1.55
CA LYS A 52 -11.87 6.27 1.53
C LYS A 52 -12.55 4.90 1.40
N LYS A 53 -13.82 4.78 1.80
CA LYS A 53 -14.55 3.50 1.83
C LYS A 53 -14.58 2.83 0.45
N HIS A 54 -14.84 3.60 -0.61
CA HIS A 54 -14.91 3.04 -1.97
C HIS A 54 -13.58 2.43 -2.41
N SER A 55 -12.48 3.21 -2.32
CA SER A 55 -11.14 2.75 -2.69
C SER A 55 -10.69 1.55 -1.85
N MET A 56 -10.96 1.57 -0.55
CA MET A 56 -10.59 0.46 0.33
C MET A 56 -11.38 -0.81 0.01
N THR A 57 -12.70 -0.69 -0.21
CA THR A 57 -13.55 -1.81 -0.64
C THR A 57 -13.03 -2.42 -1.94
N ALA A 58 -12.61 -1.59 -2.90
CA ALA A 58 -12.08 -2.06 -4.17
C ALA A 58 -10.80 -2.87 -4.00
N VAL A 59 -9.90 -2.47 -3.09
CA VAL A 59 -8.68 -3.22 -2.77
C VAL A 59 -9.02 -4.54 -2.07
N LEU A 60 -9.90 -4.51 -1.07
CA LEU A 60 -10.34 -5.71 -0.32
C LEU A 60 -11.07 -6.74 -1.18
N LYS A 61 -11.68 -6.33 -2.31
CA LYS A 61 -12.28 -7.24 -3.29
C LYS A 61 -11.26 -7.88 -4.22
N ARG A 62 -10.10 -7.23 -4.44
CA ARG A 62 -9.04 -7.72 -5.35
C ARG A 62 -8.00 -8.56 -4.63
N HIS A 63 -7.76 -8.30 -3.36
CA HIS A 63 -6.65 -8.86 -2.60
C HIS A 63 -7.13 -9.62 -1.37
N SER A 64 -6.52 -10.78 -1.14
CA SER A 64 -6.59 -11.46 0.14
C SER A 64 -5.66 -10.83 1.17
N SER A 65 -5.91 -11.05 2.46
CA SER A 65 -5.02 -10.59 3.54
C SER A 65 -3.58 -11.10 3.34
N LYS A 66 -3.43 -12.35 2.91
CA LYS A 66 -2.14 -12.97 2.56
C LYS A 66 -1.45 -12.24 1.41
N SER A 67 -2.18 -11.85 0.36
CA SER A 67 -1.58 -11.10 -0.76
C SER A 67 -1.16 -9.69 -0.36
N LEU A 68 -1.92 -9.03 0.53
CA LEU A 68 -1.55 -7.72 1.08
C LEU A 68 -0.33 -7.83 1.99
N ASP A 69 -0.17 -8.93 2.72
CA ASP A 69 1.01 -9.20 3.53
C ASP A 69 2.26 -9.46 2.66
N GLN A 70 2.13 -10.15 1.52
CA GLN A 70 3.22 -10.27 0.54
C GLN A 70 3.67 -8.90 0.01
N LEU A 71 2.72 -8.02 -0.28
CA LEU A 71 3.01 -6.64 -0.68
C LEU A 71 3.58 -5.81 0.48
N LEU A 72 3.20 -6.09 1.73
CA LEU A 72 3.81 -5.49 2.92
C LEU A 72 5.30 -5.86 3.02
N ASN A 73 5.67 -7.09 2.68
CA ASN A 73 7.08 -7.50 2.61
C ASN A 73 7.83 -6.74 1.51
N TYR A 74 7.20 -6.48 0.37
CA TYR A 74 7.79 -5.61 -0.66
C TYR A 74 8.04 -4.19 -0.14
N CYS A 75 7.15 -3.63 0.69
CA CYS A 75 7.39 -2.35 1.35
C CYS A 75 8.65 -2.35 2.23
N ALA A 76 9.04 -3.48 2.83
CA ALA A 76 10.31 -3.57 3.57
C ALA A 76 11.52 -3.46 2.64
N THR A 77 11.43 -3.95 1.40
CA THR A 77 12.47 -3.74 0.38
C THR A 77 12.57 -2.26 -0.02
N ILE A 78 11.45 -1.56 -0.08
CA ILE A 78 11.43 -0.11 -0.32
C ILE A 78 12.11 0.64 0.84
N ASP A 79 11.78 0.29 2.09
CA ASP A 79 12.42 0.88 3.28
C ASP A 79 13.95 0.73 3.25
N LYS A 80 14.45 -0.47 2.91
CA LYS A 80 15.89 -0.71 2.73
C LYS A 80 16.49 0.16 1.62
N THR A 81 15.76 0.34 0.51
CA THR A 81 16.20 1.16 -0.64
C THR A 81 16.24 2.65 -0.29
N LEU A 82 15.29 3.13 0.50
CA LEU A 82 15.28 4.50 1.02
C LEU A 82 16.46 4.75 1.95
N LYS A 83 16.72 3.83 2.88
CA LYS A 83 17.84 3.92 3.83
C LYS A 83 19.20 3.85 3.16
N SER A 84 19.32 3.18 2.01
CA SER A 84 20.56 3.13 1.22
C SER A 84 20.77 4.36 0.32
N GLY A 85 19.87 5.34 0.35
CA GLY A 85 19.98 6.58 -0.42
C GLY A 85 19.61 6.45 -1.90
N GLN A 86 19.10 5.31 -2.35
CA GLN A 86 18.73 5.06 -3.75
C GLN A 86 17.34 5.64 -4.09
N LYS A 87 17.22 6.98 -4.09
CA LYS A 87 15.94 7.70 -4.26
C LYS A 87 15.21 7.35 -5.56
N ASP A 88 15.91 7.30 -6.70
CA ASP A 88 15.28 6.99 -7.99
C ASP A 88 14.70 5.58 -8.03
N ARG A 89 15.43 4.61 -7.49
CA ARG A 89 14.96 3.23 -7.37
C ARG A 89 13.73 3.13 -6.47
N ALA A 90 13.67 3.90 -5.39
CA ALA A 90 12.50 3.93 -4.52
C ALA A 90 11.24 4.43 -5.25
N TRP A 91 11.37 5.42 -6.14
CA TRP A 91 10.24 5.89 -6.98
C TRP A 91 9.72 4.81 -7.93
N ASP A 92 10.62 4.04 -8.55
CA ASP A 92 10.23 2.91 -9.40
C ASP A 92 9.54 1.80 -8.61
N GLN A 93 9.99 1.55 -7.38
CA GLN A 93 9.36 0.59 -6.48
C GLN A 93 7.99 1.07 -5.99
N PHE A 94 7.80 2.36 -5.68
CA PHE A 94 6.47 2.89 -5.38
C PHE A 94 5.51 2.69 -6.55
N SER A 95 5.97 2.95 -7.77
CA SER A 95 5.17 2.72 -8.97
C SER A 95 4.76 1.25 -9.08
N THR A 96 5.71 0.34 -8.85
CA THR A 96 5.46 -1.11 -8.87
C THR A 96 4.45 -1.51 -7.78
N LEU A 97 4.62 -1.02 -6.56
CA LEU A 97 3.71 -1.29 -5.44
C LEU A 97 2.28 -0.80 -5.73
N LEU A 98 2.13 0.43 -6.24
CA LEU A 98 0.81 1.00 -6.56
C LEU A 98 0.10 0.22 -7.66
N LEU A 99 0.82 -0.20 -8.70
CA LEU A 99 0.27 -1.06 -9.75
C LEU A 99 -0.17 -2.42 -9.17
N ALA A 100 0.64 -3.01 -8.28
CA ALA A 100 0.31 -4.26 -7.62
C ALA A 100 -0.95 -4.16 -6.76
N ILE A 101 -1.12 -3.08 -5.98
CA ILE A 101 -2.33 -2.81 -5.17
C ILE A 101 -3.57 -2.57 -6.06
N ALA A 102 -3.36 -2.07 -7.28
CA ALA A 102 -4.43 -1.94 -8.27
C ALA A 102 -4.84 -3.31 -8.88
N GLY A 103 -4.16 -4.40 -8.51
CA GLY A 103 -4.40 -5.75 -9.05
C GLY A 103 -3.68 -6.03 -10.37
N ILE A 104 -2.74 -5.17 -10.77
CA ILE A 104 -1.94 -5.37 -11.98
C ILE A 104 -0.77 -6.30 -11.64
N ASN A 105 -0.65 -7.40 -12.37
CA ASN A 105 0.48 -8.30 -12.21
C ASN A 105 1.78 -7.60 -12.62
N THR A 106 2.69 -7.47 -11.67
CA THR A 106 4.00 -6.86 -11.90
C THR A 106 5.07 -7.92 -11.72
N ASN A 107 5.72 -8.31 -12.83
CA ASN A 107 6.85 -9.25 -12.83
C ASN A 107 8.05 -8.76 -11.97
N LYS A 108 8.02 -7.50 -11.50
CA LYS A 108 9.06 -6.83 -10.70
C LYS A 108 8.90 -7.02 -9.18
N LEU A 109 7.88 -7.72 -8.71
CA LEU A 109 7.69 -8.06 -7.29
C LEU A 109 8.57 -9.23 -6.81
N GLN A 110 9.64 -9.58 -7.52
CA GLN A 110 10.55 -10.63 -7.08
C GLN A 110 11.21 -10.22 -5.75
N ILE A 111 10.66 -10.72 -4.66
CA ILE A 111 11.29 -10.74 -3.34
C ILE A 111 12.38 -11.82 -3.46
N SER A 112 13.62 -11.38 -3.69
CA SER A 112 14.81 -12.22 -3.56
C SER A 112 15.17 -12.40 -2.09
#